data_AF-A0A534Z2B2-F1
#
_entry.id   AF-A0A534Z2B2-F1
#
_cell.length_a   1.000
_cell.length_b   1.000
_cell.length_c   1.000
_cell.angle_alpha   90.00
_cell.angle_beta   90.00
_cell.angle_gamma   90.00
#
_symmetry.space_group_name_H-M   'P 1'
#
loop_
_entity.id
_entity.type
_entity.pdbx_description
1 polymer ?
#
loop_
_entity_poly.entity_id
_entity_poly.type
_entity_poly.pdbx_seq_one_letter_code
_entity_poly.pdbx_strand_id
1 'polypeptide(L)'
;MAVAVGLLACPARAQTADASDPIPVLEGERILSPGPRALGFDGLAADPSTIGNFQGVVALAYMRARVRDTTGHRWVMVNDIRIFKGDYVSTDGVARRGTFAFV
;
A
#
# COMPACT_ATOMS: atom_id res chain seq x y z
N MET A 1 1.53 -30.47 32.48
CA MET A 1 1.00 -29.63 31.39
C MET A 1 2.14 -28.84 30.79
N ALA A 2 2.52 -29.10 29.53
CA ALA A 2 3.53 -28.32 28.83
C ALA A 2 2.83 -27.36 27.86
N VAL A 3 3.13 -26.06 27.96
CA VAL A 3 2.61 -25.03 27.06
C VAL A 3 3.61 -24.88 25.90
N ALA A 4 3.18 -25.24 24.69
CA ALA A 4 3.96 -25.02 23.48
C ALA A 4 3.81 -23.56 23.04
N VAL A 5 4.89 -22.78 23.16
CA VAL A 5 4.99 -21.44 22.57
C VAL A 5 5.37 -21.64 21.10
N GLY A 6 4.37 -21.63 20.22
CA GLY A 6 4.60 -21.58 18.78
C GLY A 6 4.97 -20.14 18.38
N LEU A 7 6.23 -19.90 18.01
CA LEU A 7 6.57 -18.70 17.25
C LEU A 7 5.87 -18.78 15.88
N LEU A 8 4.81 -17.99 15.70
CA LEU A 8 4.31 -17.62 14.38
C LEU A 8 5.35 -16.68 13.75
N ALA A 9 6.39 -17.25 13.16
CA ALA A 9 7.23 -16.53 12.23
C ALA A 9 6.40 -16.32 10.96
N CYS A 10 5.80 -15.14 10.80
CA CYS A 10 5.33 -14.67 9.50
C CYS A 10 6.54 -14.05 8.79
N PRO A 11 7.24 -14.77 7.87
CA PRO A 11 8.22 -14.11 7.05
C PRO A 11 7.47 -13.14 6.13
N ALA A 12 7.57 -11.84 6.42
CA ALA A 12 7.29 -10.81 5.43
C ALA A 12 8.37 -10.96 4.35
N ARG A 13 8.13 -11.83 3.35
CA ARG A 13 8.93 -11.81 2.13
C ARG A 13 8.59 -10.51 1.43
N ALA A 14 9.59 -9.67 1.17
CA ALA A 14 9.49 -8.69 0.11
C ALA A 14 9.14 -9.47 -1.16
N GLN A 15 7.91 -9.33 -1.62
CA GLN A 15 7.40 -10.02 -2.80
C GLN A 15 8.20 -9.46 -3.98
N THR A 16 9.02 -10.30 -4.63
CA THR A 16 9.67 -9.91 -5.88
C THR A 16 8.57 -9.59 -6.88
N ALA A 17 8.68 -8.44 -7.55
CA ALA A 17 7.70 -8.03 -8.55
C ALA A 17 7.42 -9.17 -9.53
N ASP A 18 6.17 -9.61 -9.61
CA ASP A 18 5.70 -10.67 -10.50
C ASP A 18 5.12 -10.06 -11.78
N ALA A 19 5.13 -10.85 -12.87
CA ALA A 19 4.50 -10.49 -14.13
C ALA A 19 2.99 -10.22 -13.99
N SER A 20 2.37 -10.75 -12.92
CA SER A 20 0.96 -10.52 -12.59
C SER A 20 0.70 -9.28 -11.73
N ASP A 21 1.73 -8.57 -11.29
CA ASP A 21 1.57 -7.42 -10.40
C ASP A 21 0.97 -6.21 -11.16
N PRO A 22 0.17 -5.38 -10.48
CA PRO A 22 -0.28 -4.10 -11.02
C PRO A 22 0.89 -3.12 -11.21
N ILE A 23 0.79 -2.22 -12.20
CA ILE A 23 1.75 -1.12 -12.38
C ILE A 23 1.18 0.16 -11.72
N PRO A 24 1.72 0.59 -10.56
CA PRO A 24 1.39 1.91 -10.06
C PRO A 24 2.05 3.00 -10.93
N VAL A 25 1.32 4.10 -11.15
CA VAL A 25 1.77 5.30 -11.85
C VAL A 25 2.63 6.13 -10.90
N LEU A 26 3.84 5.65 -10.58
CA LEU A 26 4.75 6.35 -9.66
C LEU A 26 5.55 7.42 -10.42
N GLU A 27 5.03 8.65 -10.51
CA GLU A 27 5.81 9.80 -10.99
C GLU A 27 6.74 10.32 -9.87
N GLY A 28 8.00 9.89 -9.86
CA GLY A 28 9.05 10.46 -8.99
C GLY A 28 8.69 10.40 -7.49
N GLU A 29 9.03 11.46 -6.73
CA GLU A 29 8.78 11.57 -5.28
C GLU A 29 7.37 12.10 -4.92
N ARG A 30 6.43 12.08 -5.86
CA ARG A 30 5.11 12.71 -5.68
C ARG A 30 4.22 11.87 -4.75
N ILE A 31 3.51 12.55 -3.83
CA ILE A 31 2.47 11.94 -2.99
C ILE A 31 1.20 11.80 -3.84
N LEU A 32 1.01 10.62 -4.44
CA LEU A 32 -0.08 10.37 -5.37
C LEU A 32 -1.37 9.96 -4.66
N SER A 33 -1.91 10.89 -3.87
CA SER A 33 -2.97 10.63 -2.92
C SER A 33 -4.01 11.74 -2.93
N PRO A 34 -5.30 11.41 -2.70
CA PRO A 34 -6.32 12.41 -2.43
C PRO A 34 -6.00 13.23 -1.17
N GLY A 35 -6.01 14.55 -1.31
CA GLY A 35 -5.76 15.45 -0.20
C GLY A 35 -5.59 16.92 -0.61
N PRO A 36 -5.36 17.84 0.35
CA PRO A 36 -5.13 19.24 0.05
C PRO A 36 -3.84 19.45 -0.75
N ARG A 37 -3.93 20.07 -1.93
CA ARG A 37 -2.75 20.37 -2.77
C ARG A 37 -1.70 21.23 -2.07
N ALA A 38 -2.12 22.10 -1.15
CA ALA A 38 -1.21 22.92 -0.34
C ALA A 38 -0.26 22.09 0.54
N LEU A 39 -0.55 20.81 0.77
CA LEU A 39 0.29 19.87 1.52
C LEU A 39 1.02 18.87 0.61
N GLY A 40 0.99 19.07 -0.71
CA GLY A 40 1.68 18.21 -1.70
C GLY A 40 0.86 17.04 -2.25
N PHE A 41 -0.45 16.96 -1.95
CA PHE A 41 -1.36 15.94 -2.48
C PHE A 41 -1.96 16.31 -3.85
N ASP A 42 -2.70 15.41 -4.48
CA ASP A 42 -3.24 15.60 -5.85
C ASP A 42 -4.58 16.35 -5.93
N GLY A 43 -5.14 16.72 -4.77
CA GLY A 43 -6.48 17.29 -4.65
C GLY A 43 -7.47 16.27 -4.11
N LEU A 44 -8.60 16.75 -3.58
CA LEU A 44 -9.59 15.88 -2.92
C LEU A 44 -10.29 14.90 -3.89
N ALA A 45 -10.34 15.22 -5.18
CA ALA A 45 -10.97 14.41 -6.23
C ALA A 45 -9.94 13.59 -7.05
N ALA A 46 -8.76 13.31 -6.49
CA ALA A 46 -7.75 12.48 -7.14
C ALA A 46 -8.15 11.00 -7.17
N ASP A 47 -7.61 10.25 -8.14
CA ASP A 47 -7.72 8.80 -8.16
C ASP A 47 -6.99 8.20 -6.94
N PRO A 48 -7.71 7.52 -6.02
CA PRO A 48 -7.10 6.91 -4.84
C PRO A 48 -6.29 5.65 -5.17
N SER A 49 -6.37 5.13 -6.40
CA SER A 49 -5.77 3.84 -6.74
C SER A 49 -4.28 3.90 -7.02
N THR A 50 -3.78 5.04 -7.52
CA THR A 50 -2.44 5.17 -8.16
C THR A 50 -2.17 4.19 -9.31
N ILE A 51 -3.17 3.45 -9.76
CA ILE A 51 -3.08 2.50 -10.84
C ILE A 51 -4.04 3.04 -11.90
N GLY A 52 -3.52 3.80 -12.87
CA GLY A 52 -4.34 4.61 -13.77
C GLY A 52 -5.36 3.85 -14.64
N ASN A 53 -5.34 2.52 -14.61
CA ASN A 53 -6.28 1.62 -15.29
C ASN A 53 -7.09 0.73 -14.32
N PHE A 54 -7.04 0.99 -13.01
CA PHE A 54 -7.78 0.22 -12.02
C PHE A 54 -9.27 0.57 -12.06
N GLN A 55 -10.11 -0.46 -12.01
CA GLN A 55 -11.57 -0.33 -11.94
C GLN A 55 -12.07 -1.17 -10.76
N GLY A 56 -12.49 -0.51 -9.69
CA GLY A 56 -12.97 -1.20 -8.50
C GLY A 56 -13.02 -0.33 -7.27
N VAL A 57 -12.85 -0.98 -6.11
CA VAL A 57 -12.88 -0.32 -4.80
C VAL A 57 -11.46 -0.20 -4.26
N VAL A 58 -11.14 1.00 -3.79
CA VAL A 58 -9.92 1.29 -3.03
C VAL A 58 -10.33 1.76 -1.64
N ALA A 59 -9.94 1.02 -0.62
CA ALA A 59 -9.98 1.49 0.76
C ALA A 59 -8.61 2.09 1.10
N LEU A 60 -8.63 3.31 1.62
CA LEU A 60 -7.46 4.15 1.82
C LEU A 60 -7.31 4.52 3.29
N ALA A 61 -6.11 4.37 3.84
CA ALA A 61 -5.82 4.75 5.21
C ALA A 61 -4.46 5.47 5.32
N TYR A 62 -4.52 6.73 5.72
CA TYR A 62 -3.35 7.51 6.12
C TYR A 62 -3.15 7.39 7.62
N MET A 63 -2.03 6.81 8.02
CA MET A 63 -1.70 6.65 9.43
C MET A 63 -0.50 7.51 9.78
N ARG A 64 -0.61 8.31 10.85
CA ARG A 64 0.50 9.03 11.44
C ARG A 64 0.53 8.78 12.95
N ALA A 65 1.58 8.13 13.43
CA ALA A 65 1.71 7.78 14.84
C ALA A 65 3.15 7.92 15.36
N ARG A 66 3.29 8.17 16.66
CA ARG A 66 4.57 8.01 17.36
C ARG A 66 4.74 6.54 17.72
N VAL A 67 5.83 5.94 17.26
CA VAL A 67 6.15 4.53 17.49
C VAL A 67 7.47 4.41 18.25
N ARG A 68 7.72 3.22 18.81
CA ARG A 68 8.90 2.92 19.60
C ARG A 68 9.38 1.51 19.29
N ASP A 69 10.67 1.32 19.09
CA ASP A 69 11.26 -0.02 18.90
C ASP A 69 11.58 -0.71 20.24
N THR A 70 12.16 -1.90 20.15
CA THR A 70 12.54 -2.73 21.30
C THR A 70 13.68 -2.14 22.14
N THR A 71 14.47 -1.21 21.59
CA THR A 71 15.56 -0.52 22.28
C THR A 71 15.09 0.77 22.97
N GLY A 72 13.85 1.19 22.72
CA GLY A 72 13.27 2.40 23.28
C GLY A 72 13.40 3.64 22.40
N HIS A 73 14.05 3.53 21.23
CA HIS A 73 14.16 4.62 20.26
C HIS A 73 12.79 4.92 19.63
N ARG A 74 12.49 6.21 19.42
CA ARG A 74 11.17 6.73 19.02
C ARG A 74 11.26 7.51 17.72
N TRP A 75 10.30 7.29 16.83
CA TRP A 75 10.15 8.07 15.60
C TRP A 75 8.67 8.29 15.27
N VAL A 76 8.40 9.17 14.30
CA VAL A 76 7.08 9.32 13.70
C VAL A 76 7.01 8.39 12.50
N MET A 77 6.06 7.47 12.53
CA MET A 77 5.71 6.63 11.39
C MET A 77 4.57 7.30 10.61
N VAL A 78 4.73 7.38 9.30
CA VAL A 78 3.72 7.87 8.36
C VAL A 78 3.56 6.80 7.29
N ASN A 79 2.37 6.22 7.18
CA ASN A 79 2.06 5.15 6.23
C ASN A 79 0.90 5.56 5.31
N ASP A 80 0.98 5.12 4.06
CA ASP A 80 -0.10 5.15 3.08
C ASP A 80 -0.49 3.69 2.81
N ILE A 81 -1.63 3.27 3.36
CA ILE A 81 -2.15 1.92 3.18
C ILE A 81 -3.30 1.97 2.19
N ARG A 82 -3.21 1.12 1.16
CA ARG A 82 -4.23 0.97 0.13
C ARG A 82 -4.63 -0.48 0.00
N ILE A 83 -5.92 -0.75 0.08
CA ILE A 83 -6.49 -2.09 -0.10
C ILE A 83 -7.39 -2.04 -1.32
N PHE A 84 -7.14 -2.95 -2.26
CA PHE A 84 -7.76 -2.96 -3.57
C PHE A 84 -8.65 -4.19 -3.72
N LYS A 85 -9.80 -3.99 -4.39
CA LYS A 85 -10.58 -5.08 -4.97
C LYS A 85 -11.17 -4.62 -6.30
N GLY A 86 -10.72 -5.20 -7.40
CA GLY A 86 -11.12 -4.74 -8.72
C GLY A 86 -10.33 -5.36 -9.86
N ASP A 87 -10.55 -4.79 -11.04
CA ASP A 87 -9.90 -5.14 -12.28
C ASP A 87 -8.72 -4.19 -12.55
N TYR A 88 -7.63 -4.69 -13.14
CA TYR A 88 -6.39 -3.95 -13.43
C TYR A 88 -5.65 -4.55 -14.64
N VAL A 89 -4.67 -3.85 -15.19
CA VAL A 89 -3.74 -4.44 -16.17
C VAL A 89 -2.39 -4.67 -15.49
N SER A 90 -1.90 -5.90 -15.54
CA SER A 90 -0.62 -6.29 -14.95
C SER A 90 0.58 -5.85 -15.79
N THR A 91 1.79 -6.03 -15.24
CA THR A 91 3.06 -5.69 -15.91
C THR A 91 3.25 -6.40 -17.25
N ASP A 92 2.70 -7.60 -17.42
CA ASP A 92 2.66 -8.34 -18.69
C ASP A 92 1.60 -7.84 -19.70
N GLY A 93 0.84 -6.78 -19.36
CA GLY A 93 -0.21 -6.21 -20.22
C GLY A 93 -1.54 -6.95 -20.17
N VAL A 94 -1.69 -7.98 -19.33
CA VAL A 94 -2.91 -8.78 -19.24
C VAL A 94 -3.92 -8.12 -18.29
N ALA A 95 -5.20 -8.09 -18.70
CA ALA A 95 -6.29 -7.66 -17.81
C ALA A 95 -6.57 -8.76 -16.76
N ARG A 96 -6.60 -8.36 -15.49
CA ARG A 96 -6.76 -9.25 -14.33
C ARG A 96 -7.76 -8.69 -13.34
N ARG A 97 -8.28 -9.56 -12.48
CA ARG A 97 -9.11 -9.21 -11.32
C ARG A 97 -8.44 -9.71 -10.05
N GLY A 98 -8.31 -8.86 -9.04
CA GLY A 98 -7.55 -9.18 -7.84
C GLY A 98 -8.05 -8.54 -6.56
N THR A 99 -7.48 -8.99 -5.45
CA THR A 99 -7.56 -8.35 -4.14
C THR A 99 -6.16 -8.33 -3.55
N PHE A 100 -5.62 -7.13 -3.33
CA PHE A 100 -4.22 -6.92 -2.94
C PHE A 100 -4.10 -5.61 -2.15
N ALA A 101 -2.92 -5.34 -1.59
CA ALA A 101 -2.67 -4.13 -0.82
C ALA A 101 -1.27 -3.56 -1.05
N PHE A 102 -1.15 -2.24 -0.93
CA PHE A 102 0.11 -1.51 -0.81
C PHE A 102 0.18 -0.91 0.60
N VAL A 103 1.37 -0.90 1.20
CA VAL A 103 1.66 -0.38 2.55
C VAL A 103 2.96 0.39 2.53
#